data_AF-A0A524NY43-F1
#
_entry.id   AF-A0A524NY43-F1
#
_cell.length_a   1.000
_cell.length_b   1.000
_cell.length_c   1.000
_cell.angle_alpha   90.00
_cell.angle_beta   90.00
_cell.angle_gamma   90.00
#
_symmetry.space_group_name_H-M   'P 1'
#
loop_
_entity.id
_entity.type
_entity.pdbx_description
1 polymer ?
#
loop_
_entity_poly.entity_id
_entity_poly.type
_entity_poly.pdbx_seq_one_letter_code
_entity_poly.pdbx_strand_id
1 'polypeptide(L)' 'MVIPILIVGQFIDLYIQIFPGTVGEQVLGFQEIGTFVGFAGLFMLVTGWVLSRANLYPVNHPYLEESKNHHS' A
#
# COMPACT_ATOMS: atom_id res chain seq x y z
N MET A 1 -1.23 -11.28 9.99
CA MET A 1 -0.42 -10.65 11.07
C MET A 1 0.86 -10.01 10.56
N VAL A 2 1.58 -10.64 9.62
CA VAL A 2 2.92 -10.17 9.20
C VAL A 2 2.88 -8.94 8.28
N ILE A 3 1.90 -8.87 7.38
CA ILE A 3 1.75 -7.79 6.37
C ILE A 3 1.79 -6.37 6.97
N PRO A 4 1.02 -6.03 8.04
CA PRO A 4 1.08 -4.67 8.59
C PRO A 4 2.47 -4.33 9.17
N ILE A 5 3.20 -5.31 9.69
CA ILE A 5 4.56 -5.11 10.23
C ILE A 5 5.54 -4.82 9.09
N LEU A 6 5.40 -5.52 7.95
CA LEU A 6 6.23 -5.27 6.77
C LEU A 6 6.00 -3.88 6.19
N ILE A 7 4.74 -3.43 6.13
CA ILE A 7 4.39 -2.10 5.61
C ILE A 7 5.01 -1.00 6.49
N VAL A 8 4.90 -1.13 7.81
CA VAL A 8 5.49 -0.16 8.75
C VAL A 8 7.02 -0.20 8.70
N GLY A 9 7.61 -1.40 8.63
CA GLY A 9 9.06 -1.56 8.48
C GLY A 9 9.60 -0.89 7.21
N GLN A 10 8.92 -1.10 6.07
CA GLN A 10 9.29 -0.46 4.80
C GLN A 10 9.17 1.06 4.86
N PHE A 11 8.17 1.60 5.57
CA PHE A 11 8.03 3.03 5.74
C PHE A 11 9.18 3.64 6.56
N ILE A 12 9.56 2.98 7.66
CA ILE A 12 10.67 3.43 8.52
C ILE A 12 12.00 3.34 7.78
N ASP A 13 12.23 2.29 6.99
CA ASP A 13 13.42 2.13 6.15
C ASP A 13 13.58 3.30 5.17
N LEU A 14 12.51 3.63 4.44
CA LEU A 14 12.48 4.78 3.52
C LEU A 14 12.68 6.11 4.26
N TYR A 15 12.09 6.25 5.45
CA TYR A 15 12.27 7.44 6.28
C TYR A 15 13.74 7.62 6.69
N ILE A 16 14.40 6.57 7.18
CA ILE A 16 15.80 6.62 7.60
C ILE A 16 16.74 6.84 6.41
N GLN A 17 16.40 6.40 5.20
CA GLN A 17 17.24 6.61 4.02
C GLN A 17 17.11 8.03 3.43
N ILE A 18 15.91 8.60 3.42
CA ILE A 18 15.63 9.88 2.75
C ILE A 18 15.95 11.08 3.65
N PHE A 19 15.54 11.02 4.92
CA PHE A 19 15.64 12.15 5.85
C PHE A 19 17.05 12.64 6.18
N PRO A 20 18.09 11.78 6.41
CA PRO A 20 19.43 12.26 6.70
C PRO A 20 20.07 13.02 5.52
N GLY A 21 19.55 12.82 4.29
CA GLY A 21 19.98 13.57 3.10
C GLY A 21 19.31 14.94 2.95
N THR A 22 18.16 15.18 3.59
CA THR A 22 17.33 16.37 3.37
C THR A 22 17.20 17.29 4.59
N VAL A 23 17.30 16.76 5.82
CA VAL A 23 17.17 17.53 7.06
C VAL A 23 18.25 17.12 8.06
N GLY A 24 19.02 18.11 8.55
CA GLY A 24 20.09 17.88 9.52
C GLY A 24 19.60 17.55 10.94
N GLU A 25 18.38 17.93 11.29
CA GLU A 25 17.72 17.57 12.56
C GLU A 25 16.49 16.70 12.31
N GLN A 26 16.45 15.54 12.97
CA GLN A 26 15.36 14.57 12.87
C GLN A 26 14.19 14.99 13.75
N VAL A 27 13.32 15.85 13.25
CA VAL A 27 12.05 16.16 13.91
C VAL A 27 10.94 15.52 13.09
N LEU A 28 10.35 14.43 13.61
CA LEU A 28 9.11 13.86 13.07
C LEU A 28 7.99 14.89 13.27
N GLY A 29 7.85 15.79 12.31
CA GLY A 29 6.87 16.86 12.32
C GLY A 29 5.47 16.37 11.97
N PHE A 30 4.47 17.17 12.34
CA PHE A 30 3.08 16.96 11.95
C PHE A 30 2.92 16.87 10.42
N GLN A 31 3.78 17.56 9.66
CA GLN A 31 3.78 17.55 8.21
C GLN A 31 4.13 16.17 7.62
N GLU A 32 5.04 15.43 8.24
CA GLU A 32 5.48 14.13 7.71
C GLU A 32 4.44 13.05 7.94
N ILE A 33 3.86 13.02 9.15
CA ILE A 33 2.76 12.11 9.48
C ILE A 33 1.52 12.47 8.65
N GLY A 34 1.21 13.76 8.52
CA GLY A 34 0.09 14.23 7.70
C GLY A 34 0.24 13.87 6.23
N THR A 35 1.44 13.99 5.67
CA THR A 35 1.73 13.62 4.27
C THR A 35 1.63 12.10 4.09
N PHE A 36 2.21 11.31 4.99
CA PHE A 36 2.13 9.85 4.92
C PHE A 36 0.69 9.34 5.01
N VAL A 37 -0.06 9.79 6.01
CA VAL A 37 -1.47 9.40 6.20
C VAL A 37 -2.34 9.93 5.06
N GLY A 38 -2.07 11.15 4.56
CA GLY A 38 -2.76 11.73 3.42
C GLY A 38 -2.59 10.91 2.14
N PHE A 39 -1.35 10.52 1.82
CA PHE A 39 -1.07 9.66 0.66
C PHE A 39 -1.60 8.24 0.84
N ALA A 40 -1.47 7.64 2.03
CA ALA A 40 -2.02 6.32 2.32
C ALA A 40 -3.55 6.32 2.23
N GLY A 41 -4.21 7.36 2.74
CA GLY A 41 -5.65 7.57 2.62
C GLY A 41 -6.09 7.74 1.17
N LEU A 42 -5.40 8.58 0.40
CA LEU A 42 -5.67 8.76 -1.02
C LEU A 42 -5.50 7.45 -1.80
N PHE A 43 -4.44 6.69 -1.52
CA PHE A 43 -4.19 5.39 -2.14
C PHE A 43 -5.32 4.40 -1.85
N MET A 44 -5.77 4.30 -0.60
CA MET A 44 -6.90 3.46 -0.22
C MET A 44 -8.20 3.89 -0.91
N LEU A 45 -8.48 5.20 -0.97
CA LEU A 45 -9.66 5.75 -1.64
C LEU A 45 -9.66 5.45 -3.14
N VAL A 46 -8.55 5.69 -3.83
CA VAL A 46 -8.42 5.43 -5.27
C VAL A 46 -8.52 3.92 -5.55
N THR A 47 -7.80 3.10 -4.77
CA THR A 47 -7.85 1.64 -4.95
C THR A 47 -9.25 1.09 -4.71
N GLY A 48 -9.94 1.53 -3.65
CA GLY A 48 -11.33 1.14 -3.38
C GLY A 48 -12.29 1.61 -4.48
N TRP A 49 -12.09 2.81 -5.01
CA TRP A 49 -12.91 3.35 -6.10
C TRP A 49 -12.71 2.58 -7.42
N VAL A 50 -11.47 2.24 -7.77
CA VAL A 50 -11.15 1.41 -8.94
C VAL A 50 -11.70 0.00 -8.76
N LEU A 51 -11.52 -0.60 -7.58
CA LEU A 51 -12.00 -1.95 -7.28
C LEU A 51 -13.53 -2.03 -7.33
N SER A 52 -14.25 -0.98 -6.92
CA SER A 52 -15.71 -0.91 -7.04
C SER A 52 -16.21 -0.81 -8.48
N ARG A 53 -15.37 -0.39 -9.43
CA ARG A 53 -15.72 -0.20 -10.84
C ARG A 53 -15.17 -1.31 -11.74
N ALA A 54 -14.10 -1.96 -11.33
CA ALA A 54 -13.49 -3.07 -12.03
C ALA A 54 -14.18 -4.38 -11.66
N ASN A 55 -14.21 -5.33 -12.61
CA ASN A 55 -14.73 -6.65 -12.30
C ASN A 55 -13.72 -7.41 -11.43
N LEU A 56 -14.13 -7.84 -10.23
CA LEU A 56 -13.27 -8.51 -9.24
C LEU A 56 -12.73 -9.85 -9.76
N TYR A 57 -13.43 -10.47 -10.70
CA TYR A 57 -12.99 -11.66 -11.40
C TYR A 57 -12.78 -11.32 -12.88
N PRO A 58 -11.69 -11.81 -13.50
CA PRO A 58 -11.59 -11.75 -14.95
C PRO A 58 -12.75 -12.57 -15.53
N VAL A 59 -13.47 -12.06 -16.54
CA VAL A 59 -14.67 -12.75 -17.07
C VAL A 59 -14.32 -13.74 -18.18
N ASN A 60 -13.14 -13.59 -18.79
CA ASN A 60 -12.78 -14.28 -20.02
C ASN A 60 -11.32 -14.77 -19.97
N HIS A 61 -10.93 -15.40 -18.87
CA HIS A 61 -9.60 -15.99 -18.71
C HIS A 61 -9.67 -17.52 -18.81
N PRO A 62 -8.92 -18.15 -19.73
CA PRO A 62 -9.03 -19.59 -20.00
C PRO A 62 -8.72 -20.49 -18.79
N TYR A 63 -7.96 -19.97 -17.80
CA TYR A 63 -7.59 -20.68 -16.57
C TYR A 63 -8.49 -20.37 -15.35
N LEU A 64 -9.61 -19.66 -15.53
CA LEU A 64 -10.56 -19.38 -14.43
C LEU A 64 -11.18 -20.63 -13.85
N GLU A 65 -11.57 -21.57 -14.71
CA GLU A 65 -12.21 -22.82 -14.29
C GLU A 65 -11.20 -23.73 -13.56
N GLU A 66 -9.93 -23.74 -13.97
CA GLU A 66 -8.87 -24.43 -13.21
C GLU A 66 -8.60 -23.76 -11.86
N SER A 67 -8.61 -22.43 -11.77
CA SER A 67 -8.36 -21.69 -10.52
C SER A 67 -9.49 -21.85 -9.50
N LYS A 68 -10.75 -22.00 -9.96
CA LYS A 68 -11.91 -22.27 -9.09
C LYS A 68 -11.94 -23.68 -8.52
N ASN A 69 -11.48 -24.66 -9.30
CA ASN A 69 -11.39 -26.06 -8.88
C ASN A 69 -10.05 -26.36 -8.16
N HIS A 70 -9.20 -25.35 -7.97
CA HIS A 70 -7.95 -25.47 -7.25
C HIS A 70 -8.22 -25.46 -5.74
N HIS A 71 -8.61 -26.61 -5.21
CA HIS A 71 -8.73 -26.85 -3.78
C HIS A 71 -7.41 -27.50 -3.29
N SER A 72 -6.59 -26.75 -2.57
CA SER A 72 -5.52 -27.27 -1.70
C SER A 72 -5.77 -26.84 -0.27
#